data_AF-A0A8B6J2X3-F1
#
_entry.id   AF-A0A8B6J2X3-F1
#
_cell.length_a   1.000
_cell.length_b   1.000
_cell.length_c   1.000
_cell.angle_alpha   90.00
_cell.angle_beta   90.00
_cell.angle_gamma   90.00
#
_symmetry.space_group_name_H-M   'P 1'
#
loop_
_entity.id
_entity.type
_entity.pdbx_description
1 polymer ?
#
loop_
_entity_poly.entity_id
_entity_poly.type
_entity_poly.pdbx_seq_one_letter_code
_entity_poly.pdbx_strand_id
1 'polypeptide(L)'
;MSKSQTDYFSDDLMADALQAENYLRQSYTCPLQTIQRGIEQGLQSYLERYRLASPQLKFQIFLFSNFYGEKTKYLLEEGEGEFHV
;
A
#
# COMPACT_ATOMS: atom_id res chain seq x y z
N MET A 1 -31.94 -4.44 -1.52
CA MET A 1 -30.68 -5.19 -1.31
C MET A 1 -29.56 -4.19 -1.17
N SER A 2 -29.18 -3.84 0.06
CA SER A 2 -28.01 -3.01 0.32
C SER A 2 -26.77 -3.86 0.03
N LYS A 3 -25.98 -3.48 -0.99
CA LYS A 3 -24.58 -3.91 -1.04
C LYS A 3 -23.99 -3.58 0.33
N SER A 4 -23.65 -4.62 1.09
CA SER A 4 -23.10 -4.49 2.44
C SER A 4 -21.91 -3.55 2.37
N GLN A 5 -21.78 -2.62 3.33
CA GLN A 5 -20.65 -1.67 3.45
C GLN A 5 -19.29 -2.30 3.11
N THR A 6 -19.11 -3.58 3.41
CA THR A 6 -17.95 -4.42 3.05
C THR A 6 -17.58 -4.40 1.57
N ASP A 7 -18.55 -4.44 0.65
CA ASP A 7 -18.31 -4.40 -0.81
C ASP A 7 -17.92 -3.00 -1.30
N TYR A 8 -18.38 -1.95 -0.62
CA TYR A 8 -18.00 -0.58 -0.98
C TYR A 8 -16.52 -0.33 -0.65
N PHE A 9 -16.05 -0.83 0.50
CA PHE A 9 -14.65 -0.73 0.88
C PHE A 9 -13.72 -1.60 0.03
N SER A 10 -14.22 -2.66 -0.64
CA SER A 10 -13.35 -3.51 -1.48
C SER A 10 -12.97 -2.85 -2.80
N ASP A 11 -13.88 -2.12 -3.43
CA ASP A 11 -13.62 -1.43 -4.70
C ASP A 11 -12.61 -0.29 -4.49
N ASP A 12 -12.79 0.51 -3.42
CA ASP A 12 -11.86 1.57 -3.04
C ASP A 12 -10.47 1.01 -2.70
N LEU A 13 -10.41 -0.10 -1.93
CA LEU A 13 -9.14 -0.74 -1.59
C LEU A 13 -8.44 -1.28 -2.85
N MET A 14 -9.19 -1.81 -3.82
CA MET A 14 -8.61 -2.32 -5.06
C MET A 14 -8.10 -1.18 -5.97
N ALA A 15 -8.81 -0.05 -6.01
CA ALA A 15 -8.36 1.15 -6.71
C ALA A 15 -7.07 1.71 -6.09
N ASP A 16 -7.04 1.83 -4.76
CA ASP A 16 -5.88 2.34 -4.02
C ASP A 16 -4.64 1.44 -4.17
N ALA A 17 -4.83 0.15 -4.47
CA ALA A 17 -3.72 -0.76 -4.71
C ALA A 17 -2.86 -0.36 -5.93
N LEU A 18 -3.45 0.27 -6.95
CA LEU A 18 -2.70 0.82 -8.08
C LEU A 18 -1.81 1.99 -7.64
N GLN A 19 -2.33 2.84 -6.75
CA GLN A 19 -1.56 3.95 -6.21
C GLN A 19 -0.43 3.44 -5.29
N ALA A 20 -0.69 2.42 -4.48
CA ALA A 20 0.32 1.78 -3.65
C ALA A 20 1.48 1.20 -4.50
N GLU A 21 1.17 0.56 -5.63
CA GLU A 21 2.19 0.09 -6.57
C GLU A 21 2.97 1.25 -7.23
N ASN A 22 2.29 2.34 -7.56
CA ASN A 22 2.97 3.53 -8.09
C ASN A 22 3.93 4.12 -7.06
N TYR A 23 3.54 4.19 -5.79
CA TYR A 23 4.41 4.64 -4.70
C TYR A 23 5.65 3.76 -4.57
N LEU A 24 5.50 2.43 -4.61
CA LEU A 24 6.66 1.52 -4.59
C LEU A 24 7.61 1.76 -5.77
N ARG A 25 7.09 2.02 -6.97
CA ARG A 25 7.95 2.34 -8.13
C ARG A 25 8.65 3.68 -7.98
N GLN A 26 7.96 4.68 -7.43
CA GLN A 26 8.51 6.01 -7.20
C GLN A 26 9.58 6.00 -6.10
N SER A 27 9.42 5.16 -5.07
CA SER A 27 10.41 5.07 -3.99
C SER A 27 11.76 4.54 -4.50
N TYR A 28 11.78 3.67 -5.52
CA TYR A 28 13.03 3.21 -6.13
C TYR A 28 13.68 4.21 -7.09
N THR A 29 12.94 5.23 -7.55
CA THR A 29 13.39 6.12 -8.63
C THR A 29 13.59 7.57 -8.21
N CYS A 30 13.07 7.99 -7.06
CA CYS A 30 13.14 9.37 -6.60
C CYS A 30 13.87 9.48 -5.25
N PRO A 31 15.12 9.97 -5.17
CA PRO A 31 15.87 10.03 -3.91
C PRO A 31 15.46 11.19 -2.99
N LEU A 32 14.45 12.01 -3.36
CA LEU A 32 14.07 13.17 -2.56
C LEU A 32 13.35 12.74 -1.27
N GLN A 33 13.98 13.01 -0.12
CA GLN A 33 13.49 12.61 1.20
C GLN A 33 12.05 13.07 1.48
N THR A 34 11.65 14.26 1.05
CA THR A 34 10.27 14.75 1.23
C THR A 34 9.25 13.91 0.47
N ILE A 35 9.60 13.46 -0.74
CA ILE A 35 8.74 12.60 -1.55
C ILE A 35 8.67 11.20 -0.93
N GLN A 36 9.82 10.66 -0.49
CA GLN A 36 9.89 9.37 0.20
C GLN A 36 8.99 9.32 1.43
N ARG A 37 9.04 10.34 2.30
CA ARG A 37 8.15 10.43 3.48
C ARG A 37 6.67 10.45 3.12
N GLY A 38 6.29 11.16 2.04
CA GLY A 38 4.90 11.18 1.56
C GLY A 38 4.45 9.81 1.04
N ILE A 39 5.34 9.11 0.32
CA ILE A 39 5.13 7.75 -0.16
C ILE A 39 4.96 6.78 1.01
N GLU A 40 5.84 6.82 2.01
CA GLU A 40 5.78 5.98 3.22
C GLU A 40 4.44 6.16 3.95
N GLN A 41 4.03 7.41 4.19
CA GLN A 41 2.75 7.73 4.85
C GLN A 41 1.55 7.18 4.06
N GLY A 42 1.53 7.40 2.74
CA GLY A 42 0.47 6.91 1.87
C GLY A 42 0.40 5.38 1.85
N LEU A 43 1.56 4.72 1.80
CA LEU A 43 1.66 3.27 1.78
C LEU A 43 1.28 2.65 3.12
N GLN A 44 1.65 3.25 4.25
CA GLN A 44 1.23 2.82 5.59
C GLN A 44 -0.29 2.87 5.74
N SER A 45 -0.93 3.98 5.36
CA SER A 45 -2.39 4.11 5.41
C SER A 45 -3.12 3.06 4.55
N TYR A 46 -2.57 2.74 3.38
CA TYR A 46 -3.10 1.67 2.55
C TYR A 46 -2.90 0.29 3.19
N LEU A 47 -1.71 0.02 3.75
CA LEU A 47 -1.39 -1.27 4.38
C LEU A 47 -2.25 -1.58 5.60
N GLU A 48 -2.62 -0.57 6.39
CA GLU A 48 -3.55 -0.77 7.52
C GLU A 48 -4.88 -1.36 7.06
N ARG A 49 -5.44 -0.83 5.97
CA ARG A 49 -6.68 -1.35 5.37
C ARG A 49 -6.45 -2.70 4.68
N TYR A 50 -5.36 -2.84 3.94
CA TYR A 50 -4.99 -4.09 3.26
C TYR A 50 -4.81 -5.24 4.25
N ARG A 51 -4.24 -5.01 5.44
CA ARG A 51 -4.05 -6.06 6.46
C ARG A 51 -5.37 -6.67 6.92
N LEU A 52 -6.42 -5.85 7.05
CA LEU A 52 -7.77 -6.26 7.43
C LEU A 52 -8.53 -6.98 6.32
N ALA A 53 -8.08 -6.87 5.06
CA ALA A 53 -8.73 -7.53 3.93
C ALA A 53 -8.67 -9.05 4.03
N SER A 54 -9.73 -9.70 3.56
CA SER A 54 -9.80 -11.16 3.47
C SER A 54 -8.73 -11.69 2.49
N PRO A 55 -8.29 -12.95 2.64
CA PRO A 55 -7.37 -13.57 1.68
C PRO A 55 -7.87 -13.52 0.23
N GLN A 56 -9.18 -13.67 0.02
CA GLN A 56 -9.81 -13.61 -1.30
C GLN A 56 -9.67 -12.22 -1.92
N LEU A 57 -9.93 -11.16 -1.15
CA LEU A 57 -9.77 -9.78 -1.62
C LEU A 57 -8.29 -9.45 -1.87
N LYS A 58 -7.39 -9.89 -0.99
CA LYS A 58 -5.93 -9.74 -1.20
C LYS A 58 -5.48 -10.41 -2.50
N PHE A 59 -6.02 -11.58 -2.81
CA PHE A 59 -5.73 -12.27 -4.06
C PHE A 59 -6.29 -11.52 -5.29
N GLN A 60 -7.52 -10.98 -5.20
CA GLN A 60 -8.08 -10.14 -6.27
C GLN A 60 -7.26 -8.87 -6.51
N ILE A 61 -6.83 -8.20 -5.43
CA ILE A 61 -5.92 -7.07 -5.48
C ILE A 61 -4.63 -7.45 -6.19
N PHE A 62 -4.00 -8.57 -5.81
CA PHE A 62 -2.79 -9.05 -6.47
C PHE A 62 -3.01 -9.27 -7.96
N LEU A 63 -4.10 -9.92 -8.37
CA LEU A 63 -4.41 -10.14 -9.78
C LEU A 63 -4.62 -8.84 -10.56
N PHE A 64 -5.20 -7.81 -9.92
CA PHE A 64 -5.53 -6.55 -10.57
C PHE A 64 -4.35 -5.57 -10.66
N SER A 65 -3.60 -5.39 -9.57
CA SER A 65 -2.55 -4.36 -9.47
C SER A 65 -1.13 -4.93 -9.40
N ASN A 66 -0.98 -6.24 -9.21
CA ASN A 66 0.28 -6.90 -8.83
C ASN A 66 0.78 -6.52 -7.42
N PHE A 67 -0.06 -5.88 -6.60
CA PHE A 67 0.30 -5.54 -5.22
C PHE A 67 0.28 -6.74 -4.30
N TYR A 68 1.30 -6.85 -3.44
CA TYR A 68 1.29 -7.72 -2.27
C TYR A 68 2.14 -7.12 -1.14
N GLY A 69 1.71 -7.31 0.11
CA GLY A 69 2.27 -6.61 1.27
C GLY A 69 3.77 -6.79 1.48
N GLU A 70 4.35 -7.92 1.10
CA GLU A 70 5.80 -8.14 1.27
C GLU A 70 6.66 -7.19 0.44
N LYS A 71 6.14 -6.60 -0.64
CA LYS A 71 6.87 -5.58 -1.43
C LYS A 71 7.22 -4.33 -0.61
N THR A 72 6.47 -4.05 0.44
CA THR A 72 6.63 -2.83 1.23
C THR A 72 7.71 -2.95 2.30
N LYS A 73 8.23 -4.17 2.55
CA LYS A 73 9.19 -4.42 3.64
C LYS A 73 10.44 -3.57 3.52
N TYR A 74 11.10 -3.58 2.36
CA TYR A 74 12.31 -2.77 2.16
C TYR A 74 12.08 -1.29 2.44
N LEU A 75 10.98 -0.73 1.92
CA LEU A 75 10.69 0.69 2.08
C LEU A 75 10.35 1.07 3.53
N LEU A 76 9.61 0.22 4.25
CA LEU A 76 9.11 0.54 5.59
C LEU A 76 10.03 0.08 6.73
N GLU A 77 10.85 -0.94 6.50
CA GLU A 77 11.80 -1.47 7.50
C GLU A 77 13.18 -0.82 7.38
N GLU A 78 13.65 -0.41 6.17
CA GLU A 78 14.91 0.36 6.04
C GLU A 78 14.75 1.82 6.44
N GLY A 79 13.55 2.41 6.33
CA GLY A 79 13.26 3.77 6.76
C GLY A 79 13.36 4.00 8.28
N GLU A 80 13.23 2.94 9.09
CA GLU A 80 13.43 3.00 10.55
C GLU A 80 14.92 2.99 10.96
N GLY A 81 15.84 2.73 10.02
CA GLY A 81 17.27 2.53 10.29
C GLY A 81 18.15 3.78 10.44
N GLU A 82 17.65 4.99 10.12
CA GLU A 82 18.46 6.23 10.13
C GLU A 82 17.80 7.41 10.87
N PHE A 83 17.17 7.16 12.02
CA PHE A 83 16.84 8.23 12.97
C PHE A 83 17.37 7.93 14.37
N HIS A 84 18.70 8.06 14.51
CA HIS A 84 19.33 8.45 15.77
C HIS A 84 19.89 9.86 15.57
N VAL A 85 19.15 10.85 16.10
CA VAL A 85 19.63 12.21 16.34
C VAL A 85 20.56 12.21 17.55
#